data_AF-A0A1V8TAI9-F1
#
_entry.id   AF-A0A1V8TAI9-F1
#
_cell.length_a   1.000
_cell.length_b   1.000
_cell.length_c   1.000
_cell.angle_alpha   90.00
_cell.angle_beta   90.00
_cell.angle_gamma   90.00
#
_symmetry.space_group_name_H-M   'P 1'
#
loop_
_entity.id
_entity.type
_entity.pdbx_description
1 polymer ?
#
loop_
_entity_poly.entity_id
_entity_poly.type
_entity_poly.pdbx_seq_one_letter_code
_entity_poly.pdbx_strand_id
1 'polypeptide(L)'
;MALSSLTQSLRPSLLSTTTSEWICHTCRRHQSSTRRTRKALRVKPDATFLPSKTETQDHIIFNPPSSAPSVYHTPQKFLPQNDPRRRLHSLSLNSSFVSHSRLGGSLPSQQPSASSLATVRPAYEKKYHLTQDQIAEIKRLRAEDPRTWTRVKLAEKFECSQFFVSLCCCAPEIKEERDKALEAVKARWGKKKREAREDRQTRKEGWGRDT
;
A
#
# COMPACT_ATOMS: atom_id res chain seq x y z
N MET A 1 27.93 -26.03 -42.97
CA MET A 1 29.18 -26.82 -42.90
C MET A 1 30.31 -25.80 -43.00
N ALA A 2 31.15 -25.49 -42.02
CA ALA A 2 31.71 -26.27 -40.93
C ALA A 2 31.83 -25.43 -39.64
N LEU A 3 31.81 -26.13 -38.51
CA LEU A 3 31.87 -25.63 -37.14
C LEU A 3 33.31 -25.22 -36.81
N SER A 4 33.52 -24.01 -36.30
CA SER A 4 34.81 -23.61 -35.71
C SER A 4 34.74 -23.80 -34.21
N SER A 5 35.26 -24.94 -33.75
CA SER A 5 35.37 -25.34 -32.35
C SER A 5 36.54 -24.62 -31.68
N LEU A 6 36.26 -23.64 -30.83
CA LEU A 6 37.25 -23.08 -29.92
C LEU A 6 37.48 -24.07 -28.76
N THR A 7 38.69 -24.64 -28.74
CA THR A 7 39.18 -25.56 -27.72
C THR A 7 39.27 -24.87 -26.35
N GLN A 8 38.59 -25.43 -25.35
CA GLN A 8 38.72 -25.07 -23.94
C GLN A 8 40.17 -25.26 -23.49
N SER A 9 40.80 -24.22 -22.93
CA SER A 9 42.09 -24.41 -22.25
C SER A 9 41.84 -25.14 -20.93
N LEU A 10 42.33 -26.37 -20.85
CA LEU A 10 42.36 -27.15 -19.63
C LEU A 10 43.35 -26.48 -18.66
N ARG A 11 42.85 -26.03 -17.51
CA ARG A 11 43.70 -25.59 -16.39
C ARG A 11 44.60 -26.77 -15.98
N PRO A 12 45.91 -26.55 -15.78
CA PRO A 12 46.78 -27.61 -15.30
C PRO A 12 46.37 -28.02 -13.89
N SER A 13 46.14 -29.33 -13.73
CA SER A 13 45.98 -30.02 -12.46
C SER A 13 47.28 -29.94 -11.68
N LEU A 14 47.25 -29.33 -10.50
CA LEU A 14 48.36 -29.35 -9.55
C LEU A 14 48.39 -30.71 -8.86
N LEU A 15 49.37 -31.55 -9.21
CA LEU A 15 49.76 -32.72 -8.43
C LEU A 15 51.28 -32.80 -8.38
N SER A 16 51.87 -32.49 -7.23
CA SER A 16 53.13 -33.09 -6.76
C SER A 16 53.30 -32.78 -5.26
N THR A 17 53.03 -33.75 -4.39
CA THR A 17 53.98 -34.58 -3.62
C THR A 17 54.55 -33.90 -2.36
N THR A 18 54.03 -34.34 -1.21
CA THR A 18 54.69 -34.49 0.09
C THR A 18 55.66 -33.38 0.54
N THR A 19 55.10 -32.31 1.07
CA THR A 19 55.60 -31.71 2.31
C THR A 19 54.46 -31.78 3.32
N SER A 20 54.75 -32.24 4.52
CA SER A 20 53.87 -32.13 5.68
C SER A 20 53.77 -30.65 6.06
N GLU A 21 53.13 -29.87 5.20
CA GLU A 21 52.71 -28.53 5.54
C GLU A 21 51.58 -28.70 6.54
N TRP A 22 51.87 -28.33 7.78
CA TRP A 22 50.85 -28.09 8.78
C TRP A 22 49.88 -27.08 8.18
N ILE A 23 48.79 -27.58 7.58
CA ILE A 23 47.64 -26.75 7.24
C ILE A 23 47.15 -26.29 8.60
N CYS A 24 47.52 -25.06 8.96
CA CYS A 24 47.14 -24.44 10.21
C CYS A 24 45.61 -24.49 10.31
N HIS A 25 45.09 -25.49 11.01
CA HIS A 25 43.65 -25.66 11.23
C HIS A 25 43.11 -24.54 12.13
N THR A 26 43.98 -23.79 12.82
CA THR A 26 43.63 -22.55 13.54
C THR A 26 43.53 -21.33 12.61
N CYS A 27 44.10 -21.40 11.39
CA CYS A 27 43.74 -20.52 10.27
C CYS A 27 42.45 -20.98 9.57
N ARG A 28 41.58 -21.76 10.24
CA ARG A 28 40.16 -21.80 9.90
C ARG A 28 39.69 -20.36 9.78
N ARG A 29 39.36 -19.94 8.55
CA ARG A 29 38.82 -18.60 8.27
C ARG A 29 37.48 -18.47 8.97
N HIS A 30 37.50 -18.09 10.24
CA HIS A 30 36.33 -17.65 10.94
C HIS A 30 35.71 -16.52 10.12
N GLN A 31 34.40 -16.54 9.91
CA GLN A 31 33.66 -15.48 9.21
C GLN A 31 33.70 -14.13 9.98
N SER A 32 34.61 -13.97 10.95
CA SER A 32 34.62 -12.92 11.96
C SER A 32 35.15 -11.57 11.49
N SER A 33 35.63 -11.44 10.25
CA SER A 33 36.09 -10.12 9.78
C SER A 33 34.96 -9.33 9.13
N THR A 34 34.79 -8.08 9.59
CA THR A 34 33.82 -7.10 9.07
C THR A 34 33.84 -6.98 7.55
N ARG A 35 35.03 -7.14 6.93
CA ARG A 35 35.19 -7.13 5.47
C ARG A 35 34.45 -8.27 4.76
N ARG A 36 34.43 -9.47 5.33
CA ARG A 36 33.71 -10.62 4.76
C ARG A 36 32.21 -10.40 4.86
N THR A 37 31.73 -9.97 6.02
CA THR A 37 30.32 -9.64 6.25
C THR A 37 29.86 -8.53 5.29
N ARG A 38 30.63 -7.44 5.14
CA ARG A 38 30.32 -6.36 4.19
C ARG A 38 30.27 -6.85 2.74
N LYS A 39 31.16 -7.77 2.34
CA LYS A 39 31.14 -8.34 0.98
C LYS A 39 29.93 -9.24 0.77
N ALA A 40 29.56 -10.04 1.77
CA ALA A 40 28.39 -10.93 1.72
C ALA A 40 27.07 -10.16 1.67
N LEU A 41 26.95 -9.06 2.42
CA LEU A 41 25.76 -8.20 2.49
C LEU A 41 25.77 -7.06 1.44
N ARG A 42 26.64 -7.12 0.42
CA ARG A 42 26.76 -6.04 -0.57
C ARG A 42 25.55 -6.03 -1.51
N VAL A 43 24.72 -5.01 -1.38
CA VAL A 43 23.67 -4.67 -2.35
C VAL A 43 24.29 -3.85 -3.49
N LYS A 44 23.95 -4.17 -4.75
CA LYS A 44 24.38 -3.39 -5.91
C LYS A 44 23.49 -2.15 -6.06
N PRO A 45 24.01 -1.01 -6.53
CA PRO A 45 23.18 0.14 -6.86
C PRO A 45 22.26 -0.19 -8.04
N ASP A 46 21.23 0.63 -8.23
CA ASP A 46 20.36 0.54 -9.39
C ASP A 46 21.13 0.78 -10.70
N ALA A 47 20.67 0.18 -11.80
CA ALA A 47 21.35 0.20 -13.09
C ALA A 47 21.52 1.62 -13.65
N THR A 48 20.60 2.52 -13.31
CA THR A 48 20.61 3.94 -13.67
C THR A 48 21.82 4.71 -13.13
N PHE A 49 22.47 4.22 -12.06
CA PHE A 49 23.68 4.83 -11.48
C PHE A 49 24.98 4.19 -11.96
N LEU A 50 24.91 3.16 -12.80
CA LEU A 50 26.11 2.59 -13.39
C LEU A 50 26.66 3.53 -14.48
N PRO A 51 27.98 3.58 -14.70
CA PRO A 51 28.56 4.44 -15.72
C PRO A 51 27.90 4.21 -17.08
N SER A 52 27.37 5.27 -17.68
CA SER A 52 26.81 5.22 -19.03
C SER A 52 27.90 4.82 -20.01
N LYS A 53 27.59 3.89 -20.90
CA LYS A 53 28.49 3.49 -22.00
C LYS A 53 28.24 4.28 -23.28
N THR A 54 27.12 5.01 -23.34
CA THR A 54 26.60 5.63 -24.56
C THR A 54 26.73 7.14 -24.54
N GLU A 55 26.75 7.76 -23.37
CA GLU A 55 26.79 9.22 -23.23
C GLU A 55 28.23 9.68 -22.99
N THR A 56 28.65 10.68 -23.77
CA THR A 56 30.03 11.21 -23.76
C THR A 56 30.17 12.48 -22.94
N GLN A 57 29.06 13.08 -22.51
CA GLN A 57 28.99 14.34 -21.76
C GLN A 57 28.08 14.21 -20.53
N ASP A 58 28.20 15.16 -19.61
CA ASP A 58 27.37 15.25 -18.42
C ASP A 58 25.92 15.60 -18.80
N HIS A 59 24.97 14.85 -18.23
CA HIS A 59 23.53 14.99 -18.50
C HIS A 59 22.71 14.69 -17.24
N ILE A 60 21.46 15.15 -17.22
CA ILE A 60 20.52 14.93 -16.11
C ILE A 60 19.61 13.74 -16.46
N ILE A 61 19.64 12.70 -15.63
CA ILE A 61 18.79 11.51 -15.78
C ILE A 61 17.54 11.64 -14.92
N PHE A 62 16.36 11.39 -15.49
CA PHE A 62 15.12 11.25 -14.72
C PHE A 62 15.01 9.82 -14.16
N ASN A 63 15.20 9.67 -12.85
CA ASN A 63 15.15 8.37 -12.16
C ASN A 63 14.04 8.36 -11.09
N PRO A 64 12.76 8.09 -11.46
CA PRO A 64 11.68 8.02 -10.50
C PRO A 64 11.86 6.78 -9.59
N PRO A 65 12.00 6.94 -8.26
CA PRO A 65 12.24 5.81 -7.38
C PRO A 65 11.00 4.92 -7.24
N SER A 66 11.21 3.61 -7.10
CA SER A 66 10.15 2.62 -6.83
C SER A 66 9.74 2.60 -5.34
N SER A 67 9.50 3.77 -4.76
CA SER A 67 9.12 3.96 -3.36
C SER A 67 7.86 4.80 -3.24
N ALA A 68 7.15 4.68 -2.12
CA ALA A 68 6.00 5.56 -1.85
C ALA A 68 6.47 7.03 -1.77
N PRO A 69 5.70 7.98 -2.35
CA PRO A 69 6.02 9.40 -2.26
C PRO A 69 5.86 9.91 -0.82
N SER A 70 6.65 10.92 -0.46
CA SER A 70 6.48 11.63 0.81
C SER A 70 5.28 12.58 0.78
N VAL A 71 4.80 12.99 1.95
CA VAL A 71 3.69 13.95 2.09
C VAL A 71 4.00 15.30 1.42
N TYR A 72 5.27 15.67 1.34
CA TYR A 72 5.73 16.90 0.68
C TYR A 72 5.65 16.86 -0.85
N HIS A 73 5.47 15.68 -1.44
CA HIS A 73 5.18 15.56 -2.87
C HIS A 73 3.69 15.85 -3.12
N THR A 74 3.34 17.12 -3.08
CA THR A 74 1.94 17.59 -3.18
C THR A 74 1.40 17.38 -4.60
N PRO A 75 0.31 16.62 -4.79
CA PRO A 75 -0.30 16.46 -6.12
C PRO A 75 -0.94 17.77 -6.59
N GLN A 76 -1.05 17.93 -7.92
CA GLN A 76 -1.53 19.16 -8.58
C GLN A 76 -2.88 19.68 -8.05
N LYS A 77 -3.77 18.78 -7.60
CA LYS A 77 -5.10 19.13 -7.05
C LYS A 77 -5.02 19.92 -5.73
N PHE A 78 -3.93 19.79 -4.98
CA PHE A 78 -3.73 20.48 -3.70
C PHE A 78 -2.81 21.70 -3.82
N LEU A 79 -2.30 22.00 -5.02
CA LEU A 79 -1.51 23.21 -5.25
C LEU A 79 -2.42 24.42 -5.51
N PRO A 80 -2.08 25.62 -4.98
CA PRO A 80 -2.78 26.86 -5.31
C PRO A 80 -2.75 27.15 -6.81
N GLN A 81 -3.77 27.84 -7.33
CA GLN A 81 -3.90 28.05 -8.77
C GLN A 81 -2.71 28.79 -9.40
N ASN A 82 -2.11 29.72 -8.65
CA ASN A 82 -0.97 30.55 -9.07
C ASN A 82 0.40 29.88 -8.89
N ASP A 83 0.46 28.66 -8.35
CA ASP A 83 1.74 27.97 -8.13
C ASP A 83 2.35 27.53 -9.48
N PRO A 84 3.58 27.98 -9.83
CA PRO A 84 4.23 27.63 -11.10
C PRO A 84 4.46 26.12 -11.26
N ARG A 85 4.55 25.35 -10.15
CA ARG A 85 4.71 23.90 -10.18
C ARG A 85 3.53 23.18 -10.82
N ARG A 86 2.33 23.79 -10.87
CA ARG A 86 1.19 23.22 -11.60
C ARG A 86 1.49 23.02 -13.09
N ARG A 87 2.30 23.90 -13.70
CA ARG A 87 2.73 23.76 -15.10
C ARG A 87 3.66 22.56 -15.30
N LEU A 88 4.57 22.32 -14.34
CA LEU A 88 5.48 21.17 -14.38
C LEU A 88 4.72 19.83 -14.29
N HIS A 89 3.70 19.76 -13.42
CA HIS A 89 2.83 18.58 -13.35
C HIS A 89 2.09 18.31 -14.66
N SER A 90 1.55 19.36 -15.32
CA SER A 90 0.89 19.17 -16.62
C SER A 90 1.85 18.72 -17.73
N LEU A 91 3.09 19.22 -17.73
CA LEU A 91 4.09 18.79 -18.72
C LEU A 91 4.53 17.34 -18.51
N SER A 92 4.68 16.91 -17.24
CA SER A 92 5.06 15.54 -16.89
C SER A 92 4.02 14.50 -17.36
N LEU A 93 2.73 14.80 -17.20
CA LEU A 93 1.62 13.93 -17.67
C LEU A 93 1.61 13.76 -19.21
N ASN A 94 2.09 14.77 -19.94
CA ASN A 94 2.15 14.74 -21.41
C ASN A 94 3.48 14.16 -21.94
N SER A 95 4.54 14.15 -21.12
CA SER A 95 5.88 13.71 -21.51
C SER A 95 6.07 12.18 -21.49
N SER A 96 5.03 11.40 -21.19
CA SER A 96 5.07 9.92 -21.21
C SER A 96 5.35 9.32 -22.60
N PHE A 97 5.52 10.15 -23.64
CA PHE A 97 5.71 9.74 -25.03
C PHE A 97 7.11 10.02 -25.60
N VAL A 98 8.03 10.65 -24.87
CA VAL A 98 9.37 10.94 -25.41
C VAL A 98 10.45 10.13 -24.68
N SER A 99 10.79 9.01 -25.30
CA SER A 99 12.12 8.39 -25.31
C SER A 99 12.57 7.61 -24.07
N HIS A 100 12.01 6.41 -23.92
CA HIS A 100 12.83 5.27 -23.50
C HIS A 100 13.72 4.88 -24.69
N SER A 101 14.94 5.41 -24.72
CA SER A 101 16.01 4.82 -25.51
C SER A 101 16.25 3.39 -25.01
N ARG A 102 15.83 2.45 -25.84
CA ARG A 102 16.25 1.05 -25.98
C ARG A 102 17.40 0.68 -25.04
N LEU A 103 17.12 -0.08 -23.98
CA LEU A 103 17.90 -1.21 -23.43
C LEU A 103 17.38 -1.54 -22.03
N GLY A 104 16.49 -2.53 -21.93
CA GLY A 104 16.18 -3.25 -20.68
C GLY A 104 14.97 -2.75 -19.88
N GLY A 105 13.79 -3.32 -20.18
CA GLY A 105 12.71 -3.45 -19.19
C GLY A 105 11.91 -2.19 -18.85
N SER A 106 11.51 -1.38 -19.83
CA SER A 106 10.48 -0.36 -19.61
C SER A 106 9.11 -1.02 -19.51
N LEU A 107 8.62 -1.28 -18.30
CA LEU A 107 7.16 -1.38 -18.13
C LEU A 107 6.60 0.01 -18.49
N PRO A 108 5.73 0.15 -19.49
CA PRO A 108 5.05 1.41 -19.70
C PRO A 108 4.26 1.70 -18.44
N SER A 109 4.60 2.77 -17.73
CA SER A 109 3.74 3.35 -16.70
C SER A 109 2.54 4.01 -17.39
N GLN A 110 1.73 3.21 -18.08
CA GLN A 110 0.35 3.56 -18.37
C GLN A 110 -0.34 3.48 -17.03
N GLN A 111 -0.30 4.57 -16.26
CA GLN A 111 -1.12 4.65 -15.07
C GLN A 111 -2.57 4.49 -15.55
N PRO A 112 -3.28 3.41 -15.13
CA PRO A 112 -4.67 3.23 -15.48
C PRO A 112 -5.44 4.48 -15.08
N SER A 113 -6.30 4.98 -15.97
CA SER A 113 -7.17 6.12 -15.65
C SER A 113 -7.94 5.81 -14.37
N ALA A 114 -8.18 6.81 -13.52
CA ALA A 114 -8.84 6.60 -12.23
C ALA A 114 -10.20 5.88 -12.35
N SER A 115 -10.87 5.99 -13.50
CA SER A 115 -12.12 5.28 -13.83
C SER A 115 -11.93 3.80 -14.16
N SER A 116 -10.73 3.37 -14.57
CA SER A 116 -10.39 1.96 -14.84
C SER A 116 -9.87 1.22 -13.62
N LEU A 117 -9.63 1.92 -12.50
CA LEU A 117 -9.18 1.32 -11.25
C LEU A 117 -10.34 0.74 -10.45
N ALA A 118 -10.18 -0.50 -9.99
CA ALA A 118 -11.13 -1.13 -9.07
C ALA A 118 -11.14 -0.36 -7.74
N THR A 119 -12.27 0.27 -7.42
CA THR A 119 -12.44 0.99 -6.15
C THR A 119 -12.80 -0.02 -5.05
N VAL A 120 -12.21 0.15 -3.85
CA VAL A 120 -12.49 -0.70 -2.67
C VAL A 120 -13.97 -0.68 -2.28
N ARG A 121 -14.65 0.44 -2.54
CA ARG A 121 -16.10 0.60 -2.34
C ARG A 121 -16.77 0.86 -3.69
N PRO A 122 -17.95 0.29 -3.94
CA PRO A 122 -18.72 0.61 -5.14
C PRO A 122 -19.09 2.10 -5.15
N ALA A 123 -19.23 2.67 -6.35
CA ALA A 123 -19.76 4.01 -6.50
C ALA A 123 -21.20 4.04 -5.97
N TYR A 124 -21.49 4.99 -5.07
CA TYR A 124 -22.80 5.17 -4.46
C TYR A 124 -23.33 6.55 -4.79
N GLU A 125 -24.51 6.60 -5.42
CA GLU A 125 -25.22 7.84 -5.70
C GLU A 125 -26.01 8.31 -4.48
N LYS A 126 -25.82 9.56 -4.08
CA LYS A 126 -26.52 10.13 -2.93
C LYS A 126 -27.91 10.62 -3.35
N LYS A 127 -28.95 9.96 -2.84
CA LYS A 127 -30.35 10.36 -3.06
C LYS A 127 -30.83 11.32 -1.95
N TYR A 128 -31.48 12.41 -2.35
CA TYR A 128 -32.03 13.44 -1.46
C TYR A 128 -33.53 13.66 -1.74
N HIS A 129 -34.29 12.58 -1.80
CA HIS A 129 -35.71 12.57 -2.19
C HIS A 129 -36.69 12.73 -1.03
N LEU A 130 -36.22 12.70 0.22
CA LEU A 130 -37.10 12.74 1.38
C LEU A 130 -37.55 14.16 1.74
N THR A 131 -38.85 14.32 1.98
CA THR A 131 -39.44 15.58 2.44
C THR A 131 -39.43 15.68 3.97
N GLN A 132 -39.64 16.90 4.50
CA GLN A 132 -39.68 17.14 5.94
C GLN A 132 -40.80 16.34 6.63
N ASP A 133 -41.94 16.16 5.98
CA ASP A 133 -43.08 15.40 6.51
C ASP A 133 -42.73 13.92 6.66
N GLN A 134 -42.01 13.35 5.69
CA GLN A 134 -41.52 11.98 5.76
C GLN A 134 -40.50 11.80 6.88
N ILE A 135 -39.66 12.81 7.13
CA ILE A 135 -38.72 12.80 8.26
C ILE A 135 -39.46 12.85 9.61
N ALA A 136 -40.53 13.65 9.70
CA ALA A 136 -41.40 13.68 10.89
C ALA A 136 -42.06 12.32 11.13
N GLU A 137 -42.55 11.66 10.07
CA GLU A 137 -43.11 10.32 10.15
C GLU A 137 -42.07 9.27 10.58
N ILE A 138 -40.84 9.34 10.06
CA ILE A 138 -39.74 8.46 10.51
C ILE A 138 -39.51 8.60 12.02
N LYS A 139 -39.48 9.84 12.52
CA LYS A 139 -39.32 10.11 13.96
C LYS A 139 -40.49 9.57 14.76
N ARG A 140 -41.72 9.79 14.29
CA ARG A 140 -42.95 9.32 14.93
C ARG A 140 -42.96 7.80 15.06
N LEU A 141 -42.82 7.08 13.94
CA LEU A 141 -42.83 5.60 13.92
C LEU A 141 -41.74 5.00 14.81
N ARG A 142 -40.55 5.63 14.86
CA ARG A 142 -39.45 5.17 15.71
C ARG A 142 -39.71 5.41 17.20
N ALA A 143 -40.39 6.50 17.55
CA ALA A 143 -40.75 6.83 18.92
C ALA A 143 -41.91 5.96 19.43
N GLU A 144 -42.86 5.61 18.56
CA GLU A 144 -43.98 4.71 18.88
C GLU A 144 -43.49 3.30 19.22
N ASP A 145 -42.85 2.61 18.26
CA ASP A 145 -42.43 1.21 18.43
C ASP A 145 -41.03 0.96 17.86
N PRO A 146 -39.96 1.22 18.64
CA PRO A 146 -38.59 1.10 18.15
C PRO A 146 -38.14 -0.35 17.86
N ARG A 147 -38.88 -1.34 18.38
CA ARG A 147 -38.67 -2.78 18.13
C ARG A 147 -39.23 -3.22 16.77
N THR A 148 -40.41 -2.74 16.42
CA THR A 148 -41.06 -3.04 15.14
C THR A 148 -40.49 -2.18 14.03
N TRP A 149 -40.36 -0.87 14.26
CA TRP A 149 -39.83 0.10 13.31
C TRP A 149 -38.33 0.25 13.47
N THR A 150 -37.60 -0.82 13.14
CA THR A 150 -36.13 -0.83 13.15
C THR A 150 -35.55 0.11 12.10
N ARG A 151 -34.28 0.49 12.25
CA ARG A 151 -33.55 1.30 11.26
C ARG A 151 -33.55 0.66 9.86
N VAL A 152 -33.52 -0.67 9.80
CA VAL A 152 -33.55 -1.43 8.53
C VAL A 152 -34.92 -1.26 7.87
N LYS A 153 -35.99 -1.52 8.61
CA LYS A 153 -37.37 -1.43 8.11
C LYS A 153 -37.75 -0.01 7.66
N LEU A 154 -37.31 1.01 8.40
CA LEU A 154 -37.53 2.40 8.02
C LEU A 154 -36.71 2.80 6.78
N ALA A 155 -35.47 2.33 6.68
CA ALA A 155 -34.64 2.56 5.50
C ALA A 155 -35.25 1.94 4.24
N GLU A 156 -35.84 0.74 4.35
CA GLU A 156 -36.57 0.10 3.25
C GLU A 156 -37.85 0.85 2.90
N LYS A 157 -38.66 1.23 3.91
CA LYS A 157 -39.93 1.93 3.70
C LYS A 157 -39.77 3.29 3.00
N PHE A 158 -38.72 4.03 3.33
CA PHE A 158 -38.46 5.37 2.80
C PHE A 158 -37.33 5.38 1.74
N GLU A 159 -36.87 4.20 1.30
CA GLU A 159 -35.79 4.02 0.33
C GLU A 159 -34.55 4.88 0.62
N CYS A 160 -34.14 4.94 1.88
CA CYS A 160 -33.03 5.77 2.34
C CYS A 160 -31.95 4.95 3.06
N SER A 161 -30.81 5.58 3.37
CA SER A 161 -29.72 4.88 4.05
C SER A 161 -30.08 4.59 5.52
N GLN A 162 -29.77 3.40 6.02
CA GLN A 162 -29.87 3.07 7.45
C GLN A 162 -29.06 4.03 8.34
N PHE A 163 -28.00 4.63 7.79
CA PHE A 163 -27.23 5.66 8.47
C PHE A 163 -28.04 6.97 8.59
N PHE A 164 -28.75 7.37 7.53
CA PHE A 164 -29.60 8.55 7.54
C PHE A 164 -30.71 8.43 8.60
N VAL A 165 -31.39 7.28 8.70
CA VAL A 165 -32.38 7.04 9.75
C VAL A 165 -31.79 7.21 11.15
N SER A 166 -30.54 6.79 11.36
CA SER A 166 -29.82 6.96 12.64
C SER A 166 -29.51 8.42 12.98
N LEU A 167 -29.42 9.29 11.96
CA LEU A 167 -29.22 10.71 12.15
C LEU A 167 -30.54 11.41 12.52
N CYS A 168 -31.65 10.97 11.92
CA CYS A 168 -32.97 11.54 12.17
C CYS A 168 -33.51 11.23 13.57
N CYS A 169 -33.28 10.00 14.07
CA CYS A 169 -33.89 9.53 15.31
C CYS A 169 -33.02 8.48 16.03
N CYS A 170 -33.10 8.51 17.36
CA CYS A 170 -32.45 7.58 18.27
C CYS A 170 -33.50 6.83 19.09
N ALA A 171 -33.17 5.61 19.51
CA ALA A 171 -33.98 4.83 20.46
C ALA A 171 -33.06 4.39 21.61
N PRO A 172 -32.99 5.15 22.73
CA PRO A 172 -32.02 4.90 23.80
C PRO A 172 -32.25 3.57 24.50
N GLU A 173 -33.51 3.19 24.77
CA GLU A 173 -33.85 1.92 25.44
C GLU A 173 -33.30 0.70 24.66
N ILE A 174 -33.55 0.66 23.35
CA ILE A 174 -33.05 -0.42 22.48
C ILE A 174 -31.51 -0.40 22.37
N LYS A 175 -30.90 0.79 22.44
CA LYS A 175 -29.45 0.93 22.46
C LYS A 175 -28.87 0.30 23.74
N GLU A 176 -29.43 0.62 24.90
CA GLU A 176 -28.98 0.08 26.18
C GLU A 176 -29.17 -1.44 26.27
N GLU A 177 -30.31 -1.96 25.84
CA GLU A 177 -30.55 -3.41 25.76
C GLU A 177 -29.51 -4.10 24.87
N ARG A 178 -29.23 -3.52 23.71
CA ARG A 178 -28.24 -4.05 22.76
C ARG A 178 -26.82 -3.97 23.30
N ASP A 179 -26.48 -2.89 24.01
CA ASP A 179 -25.17 -2.73 24.66
C ASP A 179 -25.00 -3.77 25.77
N LYS A 180 -26.03 -4.00 26.60
CA LYS A 180 -26.04 -5.09 27.60
C LYS A 180 -25.87 -6.47 26.95
N ALA A 181 -26.56 -6.73 25.84
CA ALA A 181 -26.41 -7.98 25.09
C ALA A 181 -24.99 -8.14 24.50
N LEU A 182 -24.40 -7.06 24.00
CA LEU A 182 -23.02 -7.06 23.51
C LEU A 182 -22.02 -7.34 24.63
N GLU A 183 -22.20 -6.75 25.82
CA GLU A 183 -21.37 -7.03 26.99
C GLU A 183 -21.49 -8.50 27.44
N ALA A 184 -22.70 -9.07 27.44
CA ALA A 184 -22.89 -10.49 27.72
C ALA A 184 -22.15 -11.38 26.69
N VAL A 185 -22.14 -10.99 25.41
CA VAL A 185 -21.37 -11.70 24.37
C VAL A 185 -19.86 -11.53 24.57
N LYS A 186 -19.40 -10.34 24.98
CA LYS A 186 -17.98 -10.08 25.27
C LYS A 186 -17.50 -10.85 26.50
N ALA A 187 -18.32 -10.96 27.55
CA ALA A 187 -18.03 -11.73 28.75
C ALA A 187 -17.79 -13.24 28.44
N ARG A 188 -18.44 -13.76 27.39
CA ARG A 188 -18.24 -15.14 26.91
C ARG A 188 -16.95 -15.34 26.10
N TRP A 189 -16.17 -14.30 25.82
CA TRP A 189 -14.93 -14.45 25.06
C TRP A 189 -13.84 -15.08 25.93
N GLY A 190 -13.21 -16.15 25.43
CA GLY A 190 -11.98 -16.68 26.01
C GLY A 190 -10.79 -15.73 25.86
N LYS A 191 -9.75 -15.95 26.67
CA LYS A 191 -8.53 -15.11 26.75
C LYS A 191 -7.97 -14.70 25.39
N LYS A 192 -7.66 -15.68 24.52
CA LYS A 192 -7.08 -15.45 23.18
C LYS A 192 -7.93 -14.53 22.29
N LYS A 193 -9.27 -14.65 22.37
CA LYS A 193 -10.18 -13.83 21.56
C LYS A 193 -10.24 -12.40 22.06
N ARG A 194 -10.22 -12.22 23.39
CA ARG A 194 -10.20 -10.89 24.02
C ARG A 194 -8.91 -10.15 23.67
N GLU A 195 -7.75 -10.77 23.87
CA GLU A 195 -6.44 -10.20 23.51
C GLU A 195 -6.38 -9.81 22.03
N ALA A 196 -6.80 -10.69 21.11
CA ALA A 196 -6.82 -10.39 19.68
C ALA A 196 -7.77 -9.22 19.30
N ARG A 197 -8.81 -8.96 20.10
CA ARG A 197 -9.74 -7.83 19.89
C ARG A 197 -9.15 -6.53 20.44
N GLU A 198 -8.47 -6.58 21.58
CA GLU A 198 -7.70 -5.48 22.16
C GLU A 198 -6.58 -5.04 21.20
N ASP A 199 -5.76 -5.98 20.71
CA ASP A 199 -4.70 -5.69 19.72
C ASP A 199 -5.23 -5.06 18.43
N ARG A 200 -6.42 -5.50 17.97
CA ARG A 200 -7.08 -4.89 16.80
C ARG A 200 -7.47 -3.45 17.09
N GLN A 201 -7.94 -3.16 18.29
CA GLN A 201 -8.33 -1.82 18.72
C GLN A 201 -7.10 -0.92 18.81
N THR A 202 -6.02 -1.38 19.44
CA THR A 202 -4.73 -0.65 19.49
C THR A 202 -4.17 -0.36 18.10
N ARG A 203 -4.19 -1.34 17.18
CA ARG A 203 -3.77 -1.10 15.79
C ARG A 203 -4.64 -0.05 15.11
N LYS A 204 -5.96 -0.11 15.29
CA LYS A 204 -6.88 0.86 14.70
C LYS A 204 -6.67 2.27 15.24
N GLU A 205 -6.35 2.40 16.52
CA GLU A 205 -6.01 3.69 17.16
C GLU A 205 -4.69 4.27 16.61
N GLY A 206 -3.77 3.42 16.15
CA GLY A 206 -2.52 3.82 15.50
C GLY A 206 -2.65 4.19 14.02
N TRP A 207 -3.67 3.73 13.28
CA TRP A 207 -3.76 3.93 11.83
C TRP A 207 -3.78 5.38 11.34
N GLY A 208 -4.12 6.34 12.21
CA GLY A 208 -4.14 7.78 11.89
C GLY A 208 -3.11 8.60 12.65
N ARG A 209 -2.20 7.95 13.38
CA ARG A 209 -1.08 8.61 14.05
C ARG A 209 0.15 8.43 13.18
N ASP A 210 0.72 9.53 12.71
CA ASP A 210 2.06 9.51 12.09
C ASP A 210 3.09 9.31 13.22
N THR A 211 3.27 8.06 13.65
CA THR A 211 4.31 7.63 14.60
C THR A 211 5.20 6.59 13.96
#